data_AF-A0A9P1N5M4-F1
#
_entry.id   AF-A0A9P1N5M4-F1
#
_cell.length_a   1.000
_cell.length_b   1.000
_cell.length_c   1.000
_cell.angle_alpha   90.00
_cell.angle_beta   90.00
_cell.angle_gamma   90.00
#
_symmetry.space_group_name_H-M   'P 1'
#
loop_
_entity.id
_entity.type
_entity.pdbx_description
1 polymer ?
#
loop_
_entity_poly.entity_id
_entity_poly.type
_entity_poly.pdbx_seq_one_letter_code
_entity_poly.pdbx_strand_id
1 'polypeptide(L)'
;MLSCSISELLGKRTAQCPRFKRCWKAYEMLNSDNFVRSWARSLVHFLDFATRIPCFNKMAANDKRSWFINRFVPCTLVSMAFHSSVERRDGLLFGCSNVFPYRLHEEIDNKPEDLLCKLFNTISEQLFSFVVHPMLNLNFSEHHFALLKACVLYSPGLHFFHIGDESRDAIIAESNIHRNALMKLILNDITSFDEKADILFQINDMCSAIERATRHFDNEIKCLHLMGVPIAQKRMIIEFHVRK
;
A
#
# COMPACT_ATOMS: atom_id res chain seq x y z
N MET A 1 -8.36 18.74 3.46
CA MET A 1 -8.00 17.47 4.14
C MET A 1 -9.28 16.90 4.72
N LEU A 2 -9.53 15.58 4.67
CA LEU A 2 -10.81 15.03 5.15
C LEU A 2 -10.98 15.37 6.64
N SER A 3 -12.05 16.08 6.99
CA SER A 3 -12.36 16.51 8.36
C SER A 3 -13.09 15.43 9.17
N CYS A 4 -13.41 14.30 8.56
CA CYS A 4 -14.19 13.20 9.14
C CYS A 4 -13.33 12.10 9.78
N SER A 5 -13.90 11.37 10.73
CA SER A 5 -13.28 10.18 11.34
C SER A 5 -13.27 8.96 10.41
N ILE A 6 -12.46 7.94 10.73
CA ILE A 6 -12.49 6.65 10.00
C ILE A 6 -13.87 5.98 10.12
N SER A 7 -14.50 6.03 11.29
CA SER A 7 -15.84 5.45 11.48
C SER A 7 -16.89 6.14 10.61
N GLU A 8 -16.83 7.48 10.51
CA GLU A 8 -17.68 8.26 9.60
C GLU A 8 -17.41 7.90 8.13
N LEU A 9 -16.15 7.68 7.74
CA LEU A 9 -15.77 7.25 6.40
C LEU A 9 -16.34 5.87 6.05
N LEU A 10 -16.28 4.91 6.98
CA LEU A 10 -16.78 3.55 6.77
C LEU A 10 -18.31 3.46 6.78
N GLY A 11 -19.00 4.39 7.45
CA GLY A 11 -20.46 4.46 7.48
C GLY A 11 -21.09 4.95 6.18
N LYS A 12 -20.29 5.49 5.25
CA LYS A 12 -20.76 6.06 3.99
C LYS A 12 -21.07 4.95 2.96
N ARG A 13 -22.33 4.88 2.51
CA ARG A 13 -22.83 3.88 1.54
C ARG A 13 -22.67 4.27 0.07
N THR A 14 -22.29 5.52 -0.22
CA THR A 14 -22.11 6.05 -1.57
C THR A 14 -20.63 6.30 -1.87
N ALA A 15 -20.24 6.19 -3.15
CA ALA A 15 -18.88 6.52 -3.59
C ALA A 15 -18.52 7.95 -3.16
N GLN A 16 -17.38 8.13 -2.48
CA GLN A 16 -17.08 9.35 -1.74
C GLN A 16 -16.43 10.48 -2.56
N CYS A 17 -16.32 10.34 -3.89
CA CYS A 17 -15.87 11.42 -4.76
C CYS A 17 -16.21 11.12 -6.23
N PRO A 18 -16.51 12.13 -7.08
CA PRO A 18 -16.30 12.00 -8.51
C PRO A 18 -14.79 11.73 -8.72
N ARG A 19 -14.44 10.49 -9.06
CA ARG A 19 -13.05 10.04 -9.09
C ARG A 19 -12.34 10.68 -10.28
N PHE A 20 -11.64 11.79 -10.06
CA PHE A 20 -10.58 12.22 -10.97
C PHE A 20 -9.61 11.06 -11.14
N LYS A 21 -9.31 10.71 -12.40
CA LYS A 21 -8.36 9.65 -12.73
C LYS A 21 -7.02 9.96 -12.07
N ARG A 22 -6.45 9.00 -11.35
CA ARG A 22 -5.09 9.14 -10.80
C ARG A 22 -4.12 9.38 -11.93
N CYS A 23 -3.20 10.32 -11.70
CA CYS A 23 -2.11 10.57 -12.62
C CYS A 23 -0.84 9.95 -12.03
N TRP A 24 -0.38 8.87 -12.67
CA TRP A 24 0.83 8.16 -12.29
C TRP A 24 2.06 8.66 -13.07
N LYS A 25 2.03 9.88 -13.61
CA LYS A 25 3.21 10.49 -14.23
C LYS A 25 4.08 11.17 -13.15
N ALA A 26 5.39 11.24 -13.36
CA ALA A 26 6.31 11.94 -12.49
C ALA A 26 6.51 13.38 -12.97
N TYR A 27 5.63 14.30 -12.58
CA TYR A 27 5.74 15.71 -12.95
C TYR A 27 6.34 16.58 -11.84
N GLU A 28 6.07 16.22 -10.58
CA GLU A 28 6.53 16.99 -9.42
C GLU A 28 7.25 16.08 -8.42
N MET A 29 8.30 16.61 -7.78
CA MET A 29 8.91 15.94 -6.64
C MET A 29 7.98 15.98 -5.42
N LEU A 30 8.02 14.92 -4.62
CA LEU A 30 7.23 14.84 -3.40
C LEU A 30 7.71 15.89 -2.38
N ASN A 31 6.77 16.67 -1.86
CA ASN A 31 6.95 17.62 -0.77
C ASN A 31 5.83 17.44 0.27
N SER A 32 5.92 18.11 1.42
CA SER A 32 4.98 17.91 2.52
C SER A 32 3.52 18.21 2.12
N ASP A 33 3.32 19.21 1.27
CA ASP A 33 1.98 19.63 0.84
C ASP A 33 1.35 18.61 -0.13
N ASN A 34 2.09 18.21 -1.16
CA ASN A 34 1.59 17.26 -2.14
C ASN A 34 1.53 15.83 -1.59
N PHE A 35 2.36 15.48 -0.60
CA PHE A 35 2.28 14.20 0.12
C PHE A 35 0.94 14.05 0.82
N VAL A 36 0.51 15.03 1.63
CA VAL A 36 -0.76 14.92 2.36
C VAL A 36 -1.96 14.83 1.42
N ARG A 37 -1.94 15.57 0.32
CA ARG A 37 -2.99 15.46 -0.72
C ARG A 37 -3.00 14.06 -1.33
N SER A 38 -1.83 13.51 -1.65
CA SER A 38 -1.69 12.17 -2.21
C SER A 38 -2.13 11.09 -1.23
N TRP A 39 -1.79 11.24 0.05
CA TRP A 39 -2.19 10.32 1.12
C TRP A 39 -3.71 10.28 1.32
N ALA A 40 -4.34 11.46 1.41
CA ALA A 40 -5.79 11.57 1.50
C ALA A 40 -6.50 10.93 0.30
N ARG A 41 -5.93 11.05 -0.90
CA ARG A 41 -6.44 10.36 -2.09
C ARG A 41 -6.26 8.85 -2.01
N SER A 42 -5.13 8.35 -1.52
CA SER A 42 -4.93 6.91 -1.26
C SER A 42 -5.97 6.36 -0.32
N LEU A 43 -6.31 7.10 0.71
CA LEU A 43 -7.37 6.69 1.63
C LEU A 43 -8.73 6.51 0.94
N VAL A 44 -9.18 7.50 0.16
CA VAL A 44 -10.49 7.41 -0.53
C VAL A 44 -10.51 6.27 -1.54
N HIS A 45 -9.43 6.10 -2.31
CA HIS A 45 -9.32 4.99 -3.26
C HIS A 45 -9.29 3.63 -2.57
N PHE A 46 -8.65 3.54 -1.40
CA PHE A 46 -8.63 2.32 -0.61
C PHE A 46 -10.00 2.01 -0.01
N LEU A 47 -10.74 3.02 0.46
CA LEU A 47 -12.13 2.88 0.89
C LEU A 47 -13.02 2.33 -0.23
N ASP A 48 -12.91 2.90 -1.42
CA ASP A 48 -13.64 2.46 -2.61
C ASP A 48 -13.29 1.03 -3.04
N PHE A 49 -12.05 0.60 -2.80
CA PHE A 49 -11.60 -0.77 -3.04
C PHE A 49 -12.15 -1.72 -1.98
N ALA A 50 -11.95 -1.42 -0.69
CA ALA A 50 -12.36 -2.27 0.42
C ALA A 50 -13.88 -2.48 0.46
N THR A 51 -14.67 -1.44 0.17
CA THR A 51 -16.14 -1.53 0.13
C THR A 51 -16.70 -2.37 -1.03
N ARG A 52 -15.87 -2.72 -2.02
CA ARG A 52 -16.26 -3.67 -3.09
C ARG A 52 -16.03 -5.12 -2.71
N ILE A 53 -15.44 -5.37 -1.54
CA ILE A 53 -15.02 -6.70 -1.14
C ILE A 53 -16.09 -7.33 -0.23
N PRO A 54 -16.70 -8.46 -0.65
CA PRO A 54 -17.83 -9.05 0.07
C PRO A 54 -17.53 -9.39 1.53
N CYS A 55 -16.39 -10.01 1.82
CA CYS A 55 -16.04 -10.40 3.18
C CYS A 55 -15.82 -9.16 4.07
N PHE A 56 -15.15 -8.11 3.57
CA PHE A 56 -14.99 -6.84 4.27
C PHE A 56 -16.34 -6.24 4.66
N ASN A 57 -17.32 -6.26 3.76
CA ASN A 57 -18.64 -5.70 4.04
C ASN A 57 -19.42 -6.44 5.13
N LYS A 58 -19.21 -7.76 5.24
CA LYS A 58 -19.85 -8.63 6.23
C LYS A 58 -19.22 -8.56 7.63
N MET A 59 -18.00 -8.03 7.75
CA MET A 59 -17.32 -7.88 9.05
C MET A 59 -18.11 -6.98 10.01
N ALA A 60 -18.03 -7.32 11.30
CA ALA A 60 -18.48 -6.46 12.38
C ALA A 60 -17.83 -5.07 12.29
N ALA A 61 -18.51 -4.03 12.79
CA ALA A 61 -18.05 -2.65 12.63
C ALA A 61 -16.63 -2.40 13.19
N ASN A 62 -16.31 -2.99 14.35
CA ASN A 62 -14.99 -2.87 14.97
C ASN A 62 -13.92 -3.62 14.16
N ASP A 63 -14.19 -4.85 13.73
CA ASP A 63 -13.29 -5.64 12.87
C ASP A 63 -13.01 -4.91 11.56
N LYS A 64 -14.06 -4.36 10.93
CA LYS A 64 -13.96 -3.58 9.70
C LYS A 64 -13.04 -2.37 9.88
N ARG A 65 -13.20 -1.62 10.97
CA ARG A 65 -12.33 -0.49 11.31
C ARG A 65 -10.88 -0.93 11.49
N SER A 66 -10.65 -1.95 12.32
CA SER A 66 -9.32 -2.49 12.60
C SER A 66 -8.65 -3.00 11.33
N TRP A 67 -9.36 -3.78 10.51
CA TRP A 67 -8.86 -4.29 9.24
C TRP A 67 -8.50 -3.16 8.27
N PHE A 68 -9.40 -2.18 8.13
CA PHE A 68 -9.20 -1.05 7.24
C PHE A 68 -7.96 -0.23 7.62
N ILE A 69 -7.77 0.06 8.91
CA ILE A 69 -6.60 0.78 9.41
C ILE A 69 -5.31 0.02 9.11
N ASN A 70 -5.28 -1.28 9.41
CA ASN A 70 -4.07 -2.08 9.30
C ASN A 70 -3.69 -2.38 7.84
N ARG A 71 -4.65 -2.47 6.93
CA ARG A 71 -4.37 -2.83 5.53
C ARG A 71 -4.23 -1.65 4.58
N PHE A 72 -4.52 -0.43 5.02
CA PHE A 72 -4.44 0.75 4.18
C PHE A 72 -3.03 1.01 3.61
N VAL A 73 -2.02 1.07 4.48
CA VAL A 73 -0.62 1.32 4.08
C VAL A 73 -0.10 0.26 3.11
N PRO A 74 -0.14 -1.05 3.43
CA PRO A 74 0.46 -2.06 2.57
C PRO A 74 -0.25 -2.13 1.20
N CYS A 75 -1.58 -2.03 1.16
CA CYS A 75 -2.31 -1.96 -0.12
C CYS A 75 -1.99 -0.69 -0.93
N THR A 76 -1.67 0.42 -0.25
CA THR A 76 -1.23 1.66 -0.89
C THR A 76 0.18 1.50 -1.46
N LEU A 77 1.13 0.94 -0.70
CA LEU A 77 2.51 0.71 -1.15
C LEU A 77 2.57 -0.24 -2.37
N VAL A 78 1.77 -1.31 -2.39
CA VAL A 78 1.68 -2.20 -3.58
C VAL A 78 1.18 -1.45 -4.81
N SER A 79 0.20 -0.56 -4.63
CA SER A 79 -0.32 0.26 -5.73
C SER A 79 0.75 1.21 -6.26
N MET A 80 1.52 1.85 -5.37
CA MET A 80 2.62 2.72 -5.75
C MET A 80 3.73 1.95 -6.48
N ALA A 81 4.14 0.78 -5.96
CA ALA A 81 5.16 -0.06 -6.56
C ALA A 81 4.77 -0.55 -7.96
N PHE A 82 3.53 -1.06 -8.12
CA PHE A 82 3.04 -1.52 -9.41
C PHE A 82 2.98 -0.40 -10.45
N HIS A 83 2.46 0.77 -10.09
CA HIS A 83 2.43 1.87 -11.07
C HIS A 83 3.82 2.40 -11.39
N SER A 84 4.77 2.33 -10.44
CA SER A 84 6.19 2.68 -10.69
C SER A 84 6.86 1.69 -11.64
N SER A 85 6.52 0.40 -11.58
CA SER A 85 7.00 -0.59 -12.56
C SER A 85 6.40 -0.37 -13.95
N VAL A 86 5.08 -0.14 -14.04
CA VAL A 86 4.40 0.13 -15.32
C VAL A 86 4.97 1.36 -16.02
N GLU A 87 5.20 2.44 -15.26
CA GLU A 87 5.73 3.70 -15.80
C GLU A 87 7.24 3.70 -16.01
N ARG A 88 7.94 2.63 -15.58
CA ARG A 88 9.40 2.45 -15.68
C ARG A 88 10.18 3.68 -15.21
N ARG A 89 9.83 4.18 -14.01
CA ARG A 89 10.47 5.37 -13.41
C ARG A 89 11.41 4.98 -12.28
N ASP A 90 12.51 5.73 -12.17
CA ASP A 90 13.47 5.64 -11.05
C ASP A 90 12.97 6.38 -9.80
N GLY A 91 11.73 6.09 -9.41
CA GLY A 91 11.12 6.66 -8.23
C GLY A 91 9.73 6.13 -7.95
N LEU A 92 9.35 6.18 -6.67
CA LEU A 92 8.07 5.75 -6.17
C LEU A 92 6.99 6.80 -6.49
N LEU A 93 5.98 6.40 -7.24
CA LEU A 93 4.89 7.27 -7.67
C LEU A 93 3.73 7.32 -6.66
N PHE A 94 3.14 8.50 -6.47
CA PHE A 94 2.06 8.71 -5.48
C PHE A 94 0.66 8.90 -6.09
N GLY A 95 0.52 8.80 -7.42
CA GLY A 95 -0.77 8.82 -8.12
C GLY A 95 -1.45 10.18 -8.23
N CYS A 96 -0.73 11.25 -7.88
CA CYS A 96 -1.16 12.65 -8.01
C CYS A 96 -0.11 13.49 -8.75
N SER A 97 0.52 12.89 -9.76
CA SER A 97 1.64 13.48 -10.50
C SER A 97 2.96 13.66 -9.72
N ASN A 98 3.05 13.08 -8.51
CA ASN A 98 4.21 13.25 -7.63
C ASN A 98 5.08 11.98 -7.58
N VAL A 99 6.39 12.17 -7.44
CA VAL A 99 7.39 11.10 -7.34
C VAL A 99 8.34 11.32 -6.15
N PHE A 100 8.71 10.24 -5.47
CA PHE A 100 9.85 10.22 -4.56
C PHE A 100 11.00 9.42 -5.22
N PRO A 101 12.21 9.96 -5.35
CA PRO A 101 13.29 9.31 -6.12
C PRO A 101 13.79 8.03 -5.44
N TYR A 102 14.08 6.98 -6.23
CA TYR A 102 14.68 5.73 -5.73
C TYR A 102 16.16 5.90 -5.37
N ARG A 103 16.85 6.83 -6.03
CA ARG A 103 18.23 7.24 -5.72
C ARG A 103 18.29 8.76 -5.77
N LEU A 104 18.74 9.38 -4.67
CA LEU A 104 19.03 10.81 -4.65
C LEU A 104 20.30 11.03 -5.48
N HIS A 105 20.16 11.36 -6.75
CA HIS A 105 21.28 11.89 -7.51
C HIS A 105 21.62 13.27 -6.97
N GLU A 106 22.91 13.54 -6.76
CA GLU A 106 23.40 14.80 -6.19
C GLU A 106 22.98 16.03 -7.00
N GLU A 107 22.67 15.83 -8.29
CA GLU A 107 22.38 16.86 -9.30
C GLU A 107 20.89 17.22 -9.46
N ILE A 108 19.98 16.70 -8.63
CA ILE A 108 18.56 17.08 -8.73
C ILE A 108 18.35 18.42 -8.00
N ASP A 109 18.08 19.48 -8.76
CA ASP A 109 17.78 20.85 -8.28
C ASP A 109 16.58 20.95 -7.31
N ASN A 110 15.87 19.84 -7.05
CA ASN A 110 14.70 19.74 -6.19
C ASN A 110 14.78 18.46 -5.33
N LYS A 111 15.65 18.45 -4.33
CA LYS A 111 15.69 17.34 -3.35
C LYS A 111 14.40 17.34 -2.52
N PRO A 112 13.82 16.15 -2.21
CA PRO A 112 12.74 16.06 -1.26
C PRO A 112 13.15 16.63 0.10
N GLU A 113 12.17 17.16 0.83
CA GLU A 113 12.38 17.63 2.20
C GLU A 113 13.01 16.54 3.07
N ASP A 114 13.92 16.90 3.98
CA ASP A 114 14.62 15.96 4.88
C ASP A 114 13.66 15.01 5.62
N LEU A 115 12.48 15.53 5.98
CA LEU A 115 11.41 14.77 6.61
C LEU A 115 10.93 13.61 5.74
N LEU A 116 10.71 13.87 4.44
CA LEU A 116 10.28 12.87 3.49
C LEU A 116 11.42 11.91 3.14
N CYS A 117 12.66 12.39 3.12
CA CYS A 117 13.84 11.54 2.97
C CYS A 117 13.92 10.51 4.11
N LYS A 118 13.71 10.92 5.37
CA LYS A 118 13.66 10.01 6.52
C LYS A 118 12.56 8.96 6.39
N LEU A 119 11.40 9.35 5.87
CA LEU A 119 10.26 8.44 5.69
C LEU A 119 10.46 7.46 4.53
N PHE A 120 10.95 7.94 3.38
CA PHE A 120 10.81 7.22 2.12
C PHE A 120 12.11 6.67 1.54
N ASN A 121 13.30 7.04 2.01
CA ASN A 121 14.55 6.48 1.49
C ASN A 121 14.56 4.94 1.67
N THR A 122 14.38 4.47 2.91
CA THR A 122 14.37 3.03 3.21
C THR A 122 13.18 2.33 2.57
N ILE A 123 11.99 2.97 2.53
CA ILE A 123 10.81 2.39 1.90
C ILE A 123 11.03 2.22 0.39
N SER A 124 11.52 3.27 -0.27
CA SER A 124 11.76 3.24 -1.70
C SER A 124 12.83 2.19 -2.03
N GLU A 125 13.90 2.12 -1.25
CA GLU A 125 14.94 1.11 -1.45
C GLU A 125 14.38 -0.32 -1.34
N GLN A 126 13.62 -0.60 -0.29
CA GLN A 126 13.02 -1.92 -0.08
C GLN A 126 12.01 -2.26 -1.16
N LEU A 127 11.12 -1.33 -1.52
CA LEU A 127 10.10 -1.57 -2.53
C LEU A 127 10.74 -1.78 -3.92
N PHE A 128 11.76 -1.02 -4.29
CA PHE A 128 12.40 -1.22 -5.59
C PHE A 128 13.11 -2.56 -5.68
N SER A 129 13.94 -2.88 -4.68
CA SER A 129 14.74 -4.11 -4.66
C SER A 129 13.88 -5.37 -4.61
N PHE A 130 12.80 -5.37 -3.82
CA PHE A 130 12.01 -6.58 -3.54
C PHE A 130 10.62 -6.58 -4.15
N VAL A 131 10.15 -5.49 -4.77
CA VAL A 131 8.79 -5.42 -5.34
C VAL A 131 8.80 -4.90 -6.77
N VAL A 132 9.30 -3.70 -7.04
CA VAL A 132 9.25 -3.07 -8.38
C VAL A 132 10.10 -3.86 -9.39
N HIS A 133 11.36 -4.16 -9.08
CA HIS A 133 12.22 -4.92 -9.99
C HIS A 133 11.73 -6.37 -10.18
N PRO A 134 11.31 -7.10 -9.13
CA PRO A 134 10.61 -8.37 -9.30
C PRO A 134 9.36 -8.29 -10.18
N MET A 135 8.50 -7.28 -10.02
CA MET A 135 7.33 -7.08 -10.90
C MET A 135 7.73 -6.87 -12.35
N LEU A 136 8.82 -6.15 -12.62
CA LEU A 136 9.36 -5.96 -13.96
C LEU A 136 9.88 -7.27 -14.55
N ASN A 137 10.68 -8.01 -13.77
CA ASN A 137 11.28 -9.27 -14.20
C ASN A 137 10.22 -10.34 -14.49
N LEU A 138 9.16 -10.39 -13.67
CA LEU A 138 8.03 -11.31 -13.84
C LEU A 138 6.96 -10.78 -14.81
N ASN A 139 7.17 -9.64 -15.46
CA ASN A 139 6.20 -9.01 -16.38
C ASN A 139 4.78 -8.91 -15.77
N PHE A 140 4.66 -8.35 -14.57
CA PHE A 140 3.39 -8.21 -13.88
C PHE A 140 2.36 -7.43 -14.72
N SER A 141 1.21 -8.06 -14.96
CA SER A 141 0.05 -7.44 -15.60
C SER A 141 -0.88 -6.83 -14.54
N GLU A 142 -1.91 -6.10 -14.99
CA GLU A 142 -2.96 -5.61 -14.10
C GLU A 142 -3.69 -6.75 -13.35
N HIS A 143 -3.79 -7.94 -13.95
CA HIS A 143 -4.39 -9.12 -13.32
C HIS A 143 -3.50 -9.66 -12.19
N HIS A 144 -2.18 -9.76 -12.42
CA HIS A 144 -1.21 -10.12 -11.38
C HIS A 144 -1.26 -9.12 -10.22
N PHE A 145 -1.29 -7.82 -10.53
CA PHE A 145 -1.43 -6.77 -9.53
C PHE A 145 -2.71 -6.87 -8.72
N ALA A 146 -3.86 -7.08 -9.38
CA ALA A 146 -5.15 -7.17 -8.68
C ALA A 146 -5.15 -8.32 -7.68
N LEU A 147 -4.64 -9.49 -8.07
CA LEU A 147 -4.53 -10.67 -7.23
C LEU A 147 -3.50 -10.48 -6.11
N LEU A 148 -2.32 -9.91 -6.39
CA LEU A 148 -1.33 -9.60 -5.35
C LEU A 148 -1.88 -8.60 -4.33
N LYS A 149 -2.55 -7.54 -4.78
CA LYS A 149 -3.17 -6.56 -3.90
C LYS A 149 -4.26 -7.18 -3.02
N ALA A 150 -5.02 -8.13 -3.54
CA ALA A 150 -5.97 -8.92 -2.75
C ALA A 150 -5.26 -9.81 -1.73
N CYS A 151 -4.17 -10.51 -2.11
CA CYS A 151 -3.35 -11.28 -1.18
C CYS A 151 -2.81 -10.40 -0.04
N VAL A 152 -2.35 -9.20 -0.37
CA VAL A 152 -1.90 -8.22 0.62
C VAL A 152 -3.07 -7.74 1.47
N LEU A 153 -4.25 -7.50 0.91
CA LEU A 153 -5.41 -7.11 1.71
C LEU A 153 -5.80 -8.19 2.72
N TYR A 154 -5.84 -9.46 2.32
CA TYR A 154 -6.25 -10.58 3.16
C TYR A 154 -5.13 -11.16 4.04
N SER A 155 -3.92 -10.63 3.91
CA SER A 155 -2.84 -11.00 4.81
C SER A 155 -3.12 -10.44 6.21
N PRO A 156 -3.02 -11.26 7.27
CA PRO A 156 -3.03 -10.75 8.64
C PRO A 156 -1.86 -9.81 8.91
N GLY A 157 -0.84 -9.83 8.04
CA GLY A 157 0.34 -8.98 8.13
C GLY A 157 1.20 -9.30 9.35
N LEU A 158 2.09 -8.36 9.68
CA LEU A 158 2.99 -8.50 10.82
C LEU A 158 2.47 -7.87 12.12
N HIS A 159 1.27 -7.31 12.10
CA HIS A 159 0.64 -6.68 13.26
C HIS A 159 -0.44 -7.60 13.82
N PHE A 160 -0.31 -7.99 15.09
CA PHE A 160 -1.41 -8.65 15.80
C PHE A 160 -2.48 -7.61 16.10
N PHE A 161 -3.58 -7.65 15.36
CA PHE A 161 -4.78 -6.91 15.70
C PHE A 161 -5.94 -7.89 15.86
N HIS A 162 -6.78 -7.65 16.87
CA HIS A 162 -7.86 -8.56 17.22
C HIS A 162 -9.03 -8.32 16.27
N ILE A 163 -9.34 -9.34 15.46
CA ILE A 163 -10.62 -9.48 14.76
C ILE A 163 -11.32 -10.73 15.29
N GLY A 164 -12.65 -10.71 15.28
CA GLY A 164 -13.47 -11.86 15.65
C GLY A 164 -13.15 -13.08 14.79
N ASP A 165 -13.36 -14.27 15.34
CA ASP A 165 -13.01 -15.54 14.69
C ASP A 165 -13.75 -15.71 13.34
N GLU A 166 -15.02 -15.31 13.27
CA GLU A 166 -15.82 -15.37 12.04
C GLU A 166 -15.23 -14.49 10.90
N SER A 167 -14.77 -13.27 11.23
CA SER A 167 -14.08 -12.39 10.30
C SER A 167 -12.74 -13.00 9.87
N ARG A 168 -12.01 -13.61 10.81
CA ARG A 168 -10.70 -14.24 10.58
C ARG A 168 -10.82 -15.41 9.60
N ASP A 169 -11.78 -16.29 9.82
CA ASP A 169 -12.01 -17.46 8.98
C ASP A 169 -12.39 -17.05 7.56
N ALA A 170 -13.26 -16.04 7.41
CA ALA A 170 -13.62 -15.48 6.11
C ALA A 170 -12.40 -14.91 5.37
N ILE A 171 -11.52 -14.19 6.07
CA ILE A 171 -10.28 -13.64 5.49
C ILE A 171 -9.32 -14.75 5.06
N ILE A 172 -9.12 -15.77 5.89
CA ILE A 172 -8.21 -16.89 5.57
C ILE A 172 -8.72 -17.64 4.34
N ALA A 173 -10.02 -17.89 4.25
CA ALA A 173 -10.63 -18.53 3.10
C ALA A 173 -10.39 -17.72 1.81
N GLU A 174 -10.67 -16.42 1.83
CA GLU A 174 -10.45 -15.52 0.69
C GLU A 174 -8.96 -15.40 0.33
N SER A 175 -8.08 -15.33 1.32
CA SER A 175 -6.62 -15.27 1.13
C SER A 175 -6.11 -16.47 0.34
N ASN A 176 -6.55 -17.68 0.72
CA ASN A 176 -6.14 -18.91 0.04
C ASN A 176 -6.62 -18.95 -1.42
N ILE A 177 -7.85 -18.52 -1.69
CA ILE A 177 -8.41 -18.46 -3.05
C ILE A 177 -7.56 -17.53 -3.93
N HIS A 178 -7.30 -16.30 -3.46
CA HIS A 178 -6.56 -15.31 -4.23
C HIS A 178 -5.09 -15.67 -4.41
N ARG A 179 -4.47 -16.26 -3.38
CA ARG A 179 -3.09 -16.75 -3.45
C ARG A 179 -2.96 -17.87 -4.47
N ASN A 180 -3.87 -18.85 -4.45
CA ASN A 180 -3.86 -19.94 -5.43
C ASN A 180 -4.10 -19.42 -6.85
N ALA A 181 -5.03 -18.46 -7.03
CA ALA A 181 -5.26 -17.83 -8.32
C ALA A 181 -4.02 -17.06 -8.83
N LEU A 182 -3.34 -16.30 -7.96
CA LEU A 182 -2.10 -15.60 -8.30
C LEU A 182 -1.02 -16.58 -8.74
N MET A 183 -0.82 -17.67 -7.97
CA MET A 183 0.20 -18.67 -8.29
C MET A 183 -0.12 -19.38 -9.59
N LYS A 184 -1.38 -19.76 -9.81
CA LYS A 184 -1.80 -20.37 -11.07
C LYS A 184 -1.55 -19.45 -12.26
N LEU A 185 -1.81 -18.15 -12.11
CA LEU A 185 -1.66 -17.18 -13.18
C LEU A 185 -0.18 -16.90 -13.50
N ILE A 186 0.66 -16.71 -12.47
CA ILE A 186 2.09 -16.41 -12.66
C ILE A 186 2.88 -17.63 -13.12
N LEU A 187 2.57 -18.81 -12.57
CA LEU A 187 3.25 -20.05 -12.92
C LEU A 187 2.66 -20.70 -14.17
N ASN A 188 1.70 -20.03 -14.84
CA ASN A 188 1.15 -20.50 -16.09
C ASN A 188 2.26 -20.62 -17.12
N ASP A 189 2.28 -21.72 -17.86
CA ASP A 189 3.29 -22.03 -18.88
C ASP A 189 4.73 -22.26 -18.37
N ILE A 190 4.99 -22.13 -17.08
CA ILE A 190 6.26 -22.51 -16.46
C ILE A 190 6.27 -24.02 -16.24
N THR A 191 7.29 -24.69 -16.76
CA THR A 191 7.40 -26.16 -16.67
C THR A 191 8.46 -26.60 -15.66
N SER A 192 9.56 -25.85 -15.54
CA SER A 192 10.65 -26.11 -14.61
C SER A 192 10.21 -26.01 -13.14
N PHE A 193 10.60 -26.98 -12.31
CA PHE A 193 10.32 -26.94 -10.87
C PHE A 193 11.14 -25.86 -10.16
N ASP A 194 12.43 -25.73 -10.50
CA ASP A 194 13.32 -24.76 -9.87
C ASP A 194 12.84 -23.34 -10.14
N GLU A 195 12.44 -23.05 -11.38
CA GLU A 195 11.88 -21.75 -11.75
C GLU A 195 10.58 -21.44 -11.01
N LYS A 196 9.70 -22.44 -10.81
CA LYS A 196 8.49 -22.29 -10.00
C LYS A 196 8.83 -21.97 -8.55
N ALA A 197 9.82 -22.67 -7.97
CA ALA A 197 10.25 -22.45 -6.61
C ALA A 197 10.83 -21.04 -6.42
N ASP A 198 11.68 -20.59 -7.33
CA ASP A 198 12.27 -19.25 -7.31
C ASP A 198 11.21 -18.15 -7.38
N ILE A 199 10.22 -18.31 -8.26
CA ILE A 199 9.11 -17.35 -8.37
C ILE A 199 8.26 -17.36 -7.10
N LEU A 200 7.98 -18.53 -6.53
CA LEU A 200 7.25 -18.63 -5.26
C LEU A 200 7.98 -17.89 -4.14
N PHE A 201 9.29 -18.06 -4.02
CA PHE A 201 10.10 -17.32 -3.06
C PHE A 201 10.07 -15.82 -3.33
N GLN A 202 10.20 -15.41 -4.58
CA GLN A 202 10.17 -14.01 -4.97
C GLN A 202 8.82 -13.35 -4.62
N ILE A 203 7.68 -14.01 -4.86
CA ILE A 203 6.36 -13.47 -4.46
C ILE A 203 6.23 -13.38 -2.94
N ASN A 204 6.76 -14.35 -2.20
CA ASN A 204 6.74 -14.30 -0.73
C ASN A 204 7.63 -13.16 -0.19
N ASP A 205 8.78 -12.92 -0.82
CA ASP A 205 9.68 -11.82 -0.51
C ASP A 205 9.04 -10.46 -0.81
N MET A 206 8.31 -10.35 -1.93
CA MET A 206 7.51 -9.15 -2.25
C MET A 206 6.53 -8.84 -1.11
N CYS A 207 5.70 -9.82 -0.73
CA CYS A 207 4.73 -9.66 0.36
C CYS A 207 5.42 -9.25 1.68
N SER A 208 6.52 -9.93 2.01
CA SER A 208 7.28 -9.65 3.23
C SER A 208 7.92 -8.25 3.22
N ALA A 209 8.43 -7.80 2.08
CA ALA A 209 8.99 -6.46 1.91
C ALA A 209 7.94 -5.36 2.09
N ILE A 210 6.72 -5.57 1.56
CA ILE A 210 5.60 -4.65 1.73
C ILE A 210 5.23 -4.50 3.23
N GLU A 211 5.20 -5.61 3.98
CA GLU A 211 4.93 -5.58 5.41
C GLU A 211 6.05 -4.90 6.21
N ARG A 212 7.31 -5.14 5.85
CA ARG A 212 8.46 -4.44 6.48
C ARG A 212 8.42 -2.94 6.22
N ALA A 213 8.17 -2.53 4.97
CA ALA A 213 8.04 -1.13 4.59
C ALA A 213 6.86 -0.46 5.31
N THR A 214 5.74 -1.18 5.48
CA THR A 214 4.57 -0.73 6.25
C THR A 214 4.94 -0.47 7.71
N ARG A 215 5.62 -1.42 8.36
CA ARG A 215 6.05 -1.28 9.75
C ARG A 215 7.01 -0.10 9.92
N HIS A 216 7.96 0.05 9.00
CA HIS A 216 8.89 1.18 9.01
C HIS A 216 8.12 2.51 8.89
N PHE A 217 7.19 2.61 7.94
CA PHE A 217 6.36 3.80 7.78
C PHE A 217 5.58 4.15 9.06
N ASP A 218 4.93 3.17 9.69
CA ASP A 218 4.19 3.40 10.93
C ASP A 218 5.10 3.87 12.08
N ASN A 219 6.28 3.28 12.21
CA ASN A 219 7.24 3.64 13.25
C ASN A 219 7.77 5.06 13.06
N GLU A 220 8.14 5.42 11.84
CA GLU A 220 8.60 6.78 11.52
C GLU A 220 7.49 7.80 11.78
N ILE A 221 6.26 7.55 11.34
CA ILE A 221 5.13 8.45 11.63
C ILE A 221 4.90 8.63 13.13
N LYS A 222 5.02 7.56 13.94
CA LYS A 222 4.94 7.65 15.40
C LYS A 222 6.06 8.51 15.99
N CYS A 223 7.31 8.34 15.54
CA CYS A 223 8.43 9.17 15.95
C CYS A 223 8.19 10.65 15.61
N LEU A 224 7.77 10.94 14.38
CA LEU A 224 7.45 12.30 13.93
C LEU A 224 6.29 12.92 14.72
N HIS A 225 5.30 12.10 15.12
CA HIS A 225 4.21 12.53 15.97
C HIS A 225 4.72 12.95 17.36
N LEU A 226 5.60 12.17 17.98
CA LEU A 226 6.21 12.50 19.27
C LEU A 226 7.07 13.78 19.20
N MET A 227 7.72 14.02 18.06
CA MET A 227 8.51 15.23 17.82
C MET A 227 7.67 16.47 17.47
N GLY A 228 6.33 16.36 17.44
CA GLY A 228 5.45 17.51 17.16
C GLY A 228 5.45 17.96 15.69
N VAL A 229 5.93 17.12 14.75
CA VAL A 229 6.03 17.52 13.34
C VAL A 229 4.64 17.76 12.75
N PRO A 230 4.35 18.94 12.14
CA PRO A 230 2.98 19.32 11.74
C PRO A 230 2.25 18.29 10.87
N ILE A 231 2.98 17.60 9.98
CA ILE A 231 2.39 16.59 9.10
C ILE A 231 1.85 15.37 9.85
N ALA A 232 2.53 14.98 10.94
CA ALA A 232 2.19 13.84 11.79
C ALA A 232 1.12 14.20 12.85
N GLN A 233 0.80 15.49 12.99
CA GLN A 233 -0.30 15.95 13.85
C GLN A 233 -1.67 15.97 13.15
N LYS A 234 -1.70 15.67 11.86
CA LYS A 234 -2.94 15.66 11.08
C LYS A 234 -3.85 14.52 11.54
N ARG A 235 -5.12 14.82 11.82
CA ARG A 235 -6.11 13.87 12.40
C ARG A 235 -6.09 12.49 11.75
N MET A 236 -6.13 12.42 10.42
CA MET A 236 -6.11 11.13 9.71
C MET A 236 -4.81 10.35 9.94
N ILE A 237 -3.66 11.02 9.92
CA ILE A 237 -2.37 10.37 10.18
C ILE A 237 -2.36 9.79 11.61
N ILE A 238 -2.88 10.54 12.58
CA ILE A 238 -3.01 10.06 13.96
C ILE A 238 -3.94 8.85 14.05
N GLU A 239 -5.13 8.90 13.44
CA GLU A 239 -6.09 7.79 13.48
C GLU A 239 -5.56 6.51 12.81
N PHE A 240 -4.76 6.63 11.76
CA PHE A 240 -4.19 5.47 11.06
C PHE A 240 -2.92 4.91 11.68
N HIS A 241 -2.06 5.73 12.28
CA HIS A 241 -0.70 5.29 12.64
C HIS A 241 -0.42 5.33 14.14
N VAL A 242 -1.10 6.21 14.87
CA VAL A 242 -0.84 6.46 16.30
C VAL A 242 -1.90 5.78 17.17
N ARG A 243 -3.18 5.87 16.78
CA ARG A 243 -4.34 5.32 17.52
C ARG A 243 -4.88 4.01 16.92
N LYS A 244 -3.96 3.15 16.44
CA LYS A 244 -4.30 1.84 15.86
C LYS A 244 -4.99 0.95 16.90
#